data_AF-A0ABD4S0P3-F1
#
_entry.id   AF-A0ABD4S0P3-F1
#
_cell.length_a   1.000
_cell.length_b   1.000
_cell.length_c   1.000
_cell.angle_alpha   90.00
_cell.angle_beta   90.00
_cell.angle_gamma   90.00
#
_symmetry.space_group_name_H-M   'P 1'
#
loop_
_entity.id
_entity.type
_entity.pdbx_description
1 polymer ?
#
loop_
_entity_poly.entity_id
_entity_poly.type
_entity_poly.pdbx_seq_one_letter_code
_entity_poly.pdbx_strand_id
1 'polypeptide(L)'
;MKTRNEIIKDLEDRLFLLNFMIADEMDWDEKFGQISALESCIEKHKEGWTLEQFKEHLEKHKSENMYGDYIDGFMSVLKRNVREMEGELVGSE
;
A
#
# COMPACT_ATOMS: atom_id res chain seq x y z
N MET A 1 16.79 -5.37 -6.52
CA MET A 1 15.71 -5.75 -5.58
C MET A 1 15.92 -4.96 -4.31
N LYS A 2 14.92 -4.19 -3.86
CA LYS A 2 15.04 -3.43 -2.60
C LYS A 2 15.14 -4.41 -1.42
N THR A 3 15.95 -4.07 -0.43
CA THR A 3 15.95 -4.73 0.88
C THR A 3 14.66 -4.40 1.63
N ARG A 4 14.31 -5.21 2.63
CA ARG A 4 13.14 -4.95 3.49
C ARG A 4 13.16 -3.55 4.11
N ASN A 5 14.32 -3.09 4.56
CA ASN A 5 14.45 -1.76 5.17
C ASN A 5 14.23 -0.64 4.15
N GLU A 6 14.68 -0.83 2.91
CA GLU A 6 14.41 0.12 1.81
C GLU A 6 12.92 0.14 1.44
N ILE A 7 12.24 -1.00 1.48
CA ILE A 7 10.79 -1.08 1.25
C ILE A 7 10.03 -0.36 2.37
N ILE A 8 10.36 -0.64 3.64
CA ILE A 8 9.73 0.03 4.79
C ILE A 8 9.93 1.54 4.69
N LYS A 9 11.15 2.00 4.38
CA LYS A 9 11.44 3.42 4.25
C LYS A 9 10.63 4.08 3.13
N ASP A 10 10.54 3.43 1.96
CA ASP A 10 9.73 3.94 0.84
C ASP A 10 8.24 4.09 1.22
N LEU A 11 7.70 3.12 1.96
CA LEU A 11 6.34 3.18 2.48
C LEU A 11 6.16 4.30 3.52
N GLU A 12 7.12 4.47 4.44
CA GLU A 12 7.12 5.55 5.45
C GLU A 12 7.21 6.93 4.79
N ASP A 13 8.04 7.10 3.77
CA ASP A 13 8.17 8.34 3.00
C ASP A 13 6.85 8.67 2.26
N ARG A 14 6.21 7.67 1.64
CA ARG A 14 4.89 7.83 1.00
C ARG A 14 3.79 8.19 2.00
N LEU A 15 3.79 7.54 3.17
CA LEU A 15 2.83 7.82 4.25
C LEU A 15 3.00 9.24 4.77
N PHE A 16 4.25 9.67 4.97
CA PHE A 16 4.56 11.05 5.34
C PHE A 16 3.99 12.02 4.30
N LEU A 17 4.32 11.85 3.01
CA LEU A 17 3.82 12.73 1.96
C LEU A 17 2.30 12.79 1.91
N LEU A 18 1.64 11.64 2.00
CA LEU A 18 0.18 11.55 1.94
C LEU A 18 -0.48 12.28 3.11
N ASN A 19 0.06 12.16 4.33
CA ASN A 19 -0.46 12.86 5.50
C ASN A 19 -0.40 14.39 5.36
N PHE A 20 0.66 14.92 4.75
CA PHE A 20 0.85 16.36 4.59
C PHE A 20 0.22 16.96 3.32
N MET A 21 -0.15 16.13 2.35
CA MET A 21 -0.84 16.59 1.15
C MET A 21 -2.30 16.90 1.45
N ILE A 22 -2.68 18.18 1.44
CA ILE A 22 -4.07 18.63 1.50
C ILE A 22 -4.35 19.34 0.19
N ALA A 23 -5.24 18.79 -0.64
CA ALA A 23 -5.74 19.43 -1.86
C ALA A 23 -7.24 19.70 -1.72
N ASP A 24 -7.71 20.83 -2.27
CA ASP A 24 -9.11 21.28 -2.13
C ASP A 24 -10.14 20.30 -2.74
N GLU A 25 -9.72 19.40 -3.63
CA GLU A 25 -10.57 18.39 -4.29
C GLU A 25 -10.25 16.95 -3.86
N MET A 26 -9.53 16.79 -2.75
CA MET A 26 -9.08 15.48 -2.30
C MET A 26 -10.24 14.65 -1.74
N ASP A 27 -10.45 13.46 -2.30
CA ASP A 27 -11.32 12.47 -1.71
C ASP A 27 -10.70 11.97 -0.39
N TRP A 28 -11.35 12.34 0.73
CA TRP A 28 -10.87 12.00 2.06
C TRP A 28 -10.99 10.50 2.33
N ASP A 29 -12.03 9.83 1.84
CA ASP A 29 -12.24 8.41 2.07
C ASP A 29 -11.16 7.62 1.35
N GLU A 30 -10.91 7.92 0.07
CA GLU A 30 -9.82 7.31 -0.69
C GLU A 30 -8.46 7.52 0.00
N LYS A 31 -8.18 8.75 0.41
CA LYS A 31 -6.94 9.07 1.13
C LYS A 31 -6.80 8.25 2.43
N PHE A 32 -7.85 8.16 3.24
CA PHE A 32 -7.81 7.38 4.48
C PHE A 32 -7.56 5.89 4.18
N GLY A 33 -8.17 5.37 3.11
CA GLY A 33 -7.90 4.02 2.62
C GLY A 33 -6.42 3.80 2.30
N GLN A 34 -5.84 4.73 1.53
CA GLN A 34 -4.42 4.69 1.18
C GLN A 34 -3.51 4.77 2.42
N ILE A 35 -3.80 5.64 3.38
CA ILE A 35 -3.07 5.77 4.65
C ILE A 35 -3.09 4.45 5.41
N SER A 36 -4.28 3.89 5.65
CA SER A 36 -4.42 2.65 6.40
C SER A 36 -3.73 1.46 5.71
N ALA A 37 -3.73 1.41 4.38
CA ALA A 37 -2.97 0.40 3.65
C ALA A 37 -1.45 0.57 3.79
N LEU A 38 -0.94 1.81 3.77
CA LEU A 38 0.49 2.08 3.98
C LEU A 38 0.93 1.64 5.38
N GLU A 39 0.18 2.03 6.42
CA GLU A 39 0.44 1.63 7.80
C GLU A 39 0.43 0.09 7.95
N SER A 40 -0.59 -0.56 7.39
CA SER A 40 -0.72 -2.02 7.39
C SER A 40 0.45 -2.72 6.69
N CYS A 41 0.90 -2.19 5.55
CA CYS A 41 2.06 -2.75 4.83
C CYS A 41 3.35 -2.57 5.64
N ILE A 42 3.57 -1.40 6.25
CA ILE A 42 4.75 -1.13 7.09
C ILE A 42 4.81 -2.12 8.26
N GLU A 43 3.70 -2.30 8.98
CA GLU A 43 3.60 -3.24 10.10
C GLU A 43 3.93 -4.67 9.65
N LYS A 44 3.32 -5.13 8.56
CA LYS A 44 3.54 -6.48 8.01
C LYS A 44 4.99 -6.70 7.55
N HIS A 45 5.61 -5.68 6.94
CA HIS A 45 7.04 -5.75 6.61
C HIS A 45 7.90 -5.82 7.87
N LYS A 46 7.57 -5.07 8.94
CA LYS A 46 8.25 -5.14 10.24
C LYS A 46 8.08 -6.50 10.91
N GLU A 47 6.92 -7.15 10.73
CA GLU A 47 6.65 -8.54 11.15
C GLU A 47 7.36 -9.59 10.28
N GLY A 48 7.93 -9.19 9.14
CA GLY A 48 8.67 -10.08 8.26
C GLY A 48 7.81 -10.85 7.25
N TRP A 49 6.64 -10.33 6.90
CA TRP A 49 5.76 -10.95 5.91
C TRP A 49 6.46 -11.20 4.57
N THR A 50 6.14 -12.32 3.95
CA THR A 50 6.62 -12.71 2.62
C THR A 50 5.72 -12.16 1.52
N LEU A 51 6.22 -12.18 0.29
CA LEU A 51 5.43 -11.84 -0.89
C LEU A 51 4.15 -12.70 -1.00
N GLU A 52 4.24 -14.00 -0.71
CA GLU A 52 3.09 -14.91 -0.77
C GLU A 52 2.01 -14.51 0.24
N GLN A 53 2.39 -14.14 1.47
CA GLN A 53 1.45 -13.68 2.48
C GLN A 53 0.76 -12.36 2.07
N PHE A 54 1.49 -11.44 1.43
CA PHE A 54 0.87 -10.24 0.86
C PHE A 54 -0.08 -10.55 -0.29
N LYS A 55 0.22 -11.53 -1.14
CA LYS A 55 -0.69 -11.99 -2.21
C LYS A 55 -1.96 -12.61 -1.65
N GLU A 56 -1.83 -13.48 -0.64
CA GLU A 56 -2.99 -14.07 0.05
C GLU A 56 -3.88 -13.00 0.68
N HIS A 57 -3.28 -11.98 1.31
CA HIS A 57 -4.01 -10.85 1.88
C HIS A 57 -4.76 -10.05 0.80
N LEU A 58 -4.12 -9.80 -0.34
CA LEU A 58 -4.74 -9.14 -1.47
C LEU A 58 -5.91 -9.96 -2.05
N GLU A 59 -5.75 -11.27 -2.24
CA GLU A 59 -6.82 -12.14 -2.72
C GLU A 59 -7.99 -12.23 -1.73
N LYS A 60 -7.71 -12.26 -0.42
CA LYS A 60 -8.76 -12.22 0.61
C LYS A 60 -9.61 -10.96 0.47
N HIS A 61 -8.99 -9.78 0.35
CA HIS A 61 -9.73 -8.54 0.17
C HIS A 61 -10.54 -8.50 -1.13
N LYS A 62 -10.02 -9.08 -2.23
CA LYS A 62 -10.81 -9.23 -3.47
C LYS A 62 -12.03 -10.12 -3.28
N SER A 63 -11.90 -11.20 -2.51
CA SER A 63 -12.97 -12.17 -2.29
C SER A 63 -14.11 -11.64 -1.41
N GLU A 64 -13.81 -10.67 -0.53
CA GLU A 64 -14.80 -10.05 0.36
C GLU A 64 -15.72 -9.06 -0.38
N ASN A 65 -15.43 -8.76 -1.66
CA ASN A 65 -16.25 -7.94 -2.55
C ASN A 65 -16.71 -6.61 -1.92
N MET A 66 -15.82 -5.99 -1.15
CA MET A 66 -16.03 -4.69 -0.53
C MET A 66 -15.83 -3.59 -1.57
N TYR A 67 -16.63 -2.52 -1.48
CA TYR A 67 -16.59 -1.38 -2.40
C TYR A 67 -16.71 -0.06 -1.65
N GLY A 68 -16.20 1.01 -2.26
CA GLY A 68 -16.22 2.38 -1.75
C GLY A 68 -14.84 3.02 -1.83
N ASP A 69 -14.79 4.35 -1.86
CA ASP A 69 -13.55 5.10 -2.12
C ASP A 69 -12.43 4.75 -1.13
N TYR A 70 -12.78 4.55 0.15
CA TYR A 70 -11.85 4.00 1.15
C TYR A 70 -11.26 2.65 0.76
N ILE A 71 -12.08 1.71 0.30
CA ILE A 71 -11.63 0.39 -0.10
C ILE A 71 -10.78 0.47 -1.37
N ASP A 72 -11.15 1.34 -2.30
CA ASP A 72 -10.37 1.57 -3.53
C ASP A 72 -9.00 2.14 -3.22
N GLY A 73 -8.94 3.13 -2.33
CA GLY A 73 -7.70 3.68 -1.79
C GLY A 73 -6.81 2.62 -1.14
N PHE A 74 -7.40 1.79 -0.27
CA PHE A 74 -6.67 0.70 0.40
C PHE A 74 -6.12 -0.32 -0.61
N MET A 75 -6.98 -0.77 -1.53
CA MET A 75 -6.63 -1.77 -2.54
C MET A 75 -5.58 -1.27 -3.52
N SER A 76 -5.58 0.02 -3.86
CA SER A 76 -4.58 0.62 -4.76
C SER A 76 -3.16 0.49 -4.19
N VAL A 77 -2.99 0.81 -2.91
CA VAL A 77 -1.70 0.74 -2.20
C VAL A 77 -1.26 -0.71 -2.03
N LEU A 78 -2.16 -1.60 -1.59
CA LEU A 78 -1.84 -3.00 -1.39
C LEU A 78 -1.39 -3.68 -2.70
N LYS A 79 -2.12 -3.43 -3.81
CA LYS A 79 -1.73 -3.92 -5.15
C LYS A 79 -0.36 -3.41 -5.56
N ARG A 80 -0.09 -2.11 -5.33
CA ARG A 80 1.20 -1.50 -5.67
C ARG A 80 2.34 -2.12 -4.85
N ASN A 81 2.17 -2.30 -3.54
CA ASN A 81 3.17 -2.95 -2.69
C ASN A 81 3.52 -4.36 -3.20
N VAL A 82 2.52 -5.18 -3.55
CA VAL A 82 2.75 -6.52 -4.14
C VAL A 82 3.56 -6.43 -5.43
N ARG A 83 3.18 -5.54 -6.37
CA ARG A 83 3.91 -5.36 -7.63
C ARG A 83 5.36 -4.89 -7.44
N GLU A 84 5.59 -3.99 -6.48
CA GLU A 84 6.94 -3.51 -6.14
C GLU A 84 7.80 -4.64 -5.57
N MET A 85 7.21 -5.53 -4.76
CA MET A 85 7.88 -6.72 -4.23
C MET A 85 8.15 -7.78 -5.30
N GLU A 86 7.28 -7.93 -6.31
CA GLU A 86 7.50 -8.79 -7.49
C GLU A 86 8.63 -8.29 -8.39
N GLY A 87 9.06 -7.03 -8.20
CA GLY A 87 10.07 -6.38 -9.03
C GLY A 87 9.51 -5.83 -10.35
N GLU A 88 8.19 -5.80 -10.51
CA GLU A 88 7.53 -5.32 -11.74
C GLU A 88 7.59 -3.80 -11.92
N LEU A 89 7.89 -3.05 -10.86
CA LEU A 89 7.98 -1.57 -10.86
C LEU A 89 9.42 -1.03 -10.83
N VAL A 90 10.42 -1.88 -11.11
CA VAL A 90 11.80 -1.41 -11.29
C VAL A 90 11.94 -0.81 -12.70
N GLY A 91 11.53 0.45 -12.86
CA GLY A 91 11.83 1.26 -14.04
C GLY A 91 10.61 1.89 -14.70
N SER A 92 10.22 3.06 -14.22
CA SER A 92 9.75 4.15 -15.08
C SER A 92 10.29 5.44 -14.49
N GLU A 93 11.42 5.89 -15.04
CA GLU A 93 11.86 7.29 -14.98
C GLU A 93 10.80 8.23 -15.59
#